data_AF-A0A8J6EFI4-F1
#
_entry.id   AF-A0A8J6EFI4-F1
#
_cell.length_a   1.000
_cell.length_b   1.000
_cell.length_c   1.000
_cell.angle_alpha   90.00
_cell.angle_beta   90.00
_cell.angle_gamma   90.00
#
_symmetry.space_group_name_H-M   'P 1'
#
loop_
_entity.id
_entity.type
_entity.pdbx_description
1 polymer ?
#
loop_
_entity_poly.entity_id
_entity_poly.type
_entity_poly.pdbx_seq_one_letter_code
_entity_poly.pdbx_strand_id
1 'polypeptide(L)'
;MVQHLASATQGLSLQEGAYGPSQHHSDHFLDIHLGDLTRLITLVAPVLDDLLSQNLLSQEQYHNVRKEKTTEEQMRALYDCIRSLGCADKDKVIRALRRHNPSSRIWELDSL
;
A
#
# COMPACT_ATOMS: atom_id res chain seq x y z
N MET A 1 8.85 -64.78 -19.27
CA MET A 1 8.02 -63.57 -19.38
C MET A 1 7.25 -63.38 -18.09
N VAL A 2 7.81 -62.68 -17.11
CA VAL A 2 7.08 -61.91 -16.10
C VAL A 2 8.07 -60.88 -15.54
N GLN A 3 8.09 -59.70 -16.15
CA GLN A 3 8.90 -58.60 -15.63
C GLN A 3 8.19 -58.04 -14.39
N HIS A 4 8.91 -58.01 -13.29
CA HIS A 4 8.54 -57.37 -12.03
C HIS A 4 8.19 -55.89 -12.30
N LEU A 5 6.95 -55.51 -12.00
CA LEU A 5 6.55 -54.10 -11.88
C LEU A 5 7.00 -53.60 -10.51
N ALA A 6 8.19 -53.00 -10.47
CA ALA A 6 8.64 -52.23 -9.32
C ALA A 6 7.91 -50.88 -9.32
N SER A 7 7.10 -50.68 -8.28
CA SER A 7 6.48 -49.40 -7.93
C SER A 7 7.55 -48.34 -7.66
N ALA A 8 7.48 -47.23 -8.38
CA ALA A 8 8.12 -45.99 -7.98
C ALA A 8 7.03 -44.94 -7.78
N THR A 9 6.67 -44.76 -6.52
CA THR A 9 6.04 -43.60 -5.90
C THR A 9 6.39 -42.31 -6.64
N GLN A 10 5.45 -41.78 -7.43
CA GLN A 10 5.48 -40.39 -7.89
C GLN A 10 5.06 -39.51 -6.70
N GLY A 11 6.04 -39.24 -5.83
CA GLY A 11 5.92 -38.25 -4.78
C GLY A 11 6.21 -36.86 -5.34
N LEU A 12 5.19 -35.99 -5.26
CA LEU A 12 5.30 -34.55 -5.03
C LEU A 12 6.26 -33.75 -5.94
N SER A 13 5.67 -33.13 -6.96
CA SER A 13 5.96 -31.72 -7.30
C SER A 13 4.64 -30.99 -7.54
N LEU A 14 3.90 -30.78 -6.45
CA LEU A 14 2.93 -29.68 -6.39
C LEU A 14 3.72 -28.40 -6.22
N GLN A 15 4.08 -27.77 -7.32
CA GLN A 15 4.39 -26.34 -7.33
C GLN A 15 4.03 -25.76 -8.71
N GLU A 16 2.80 -26.02 -9.16
CA GLU A 16 2.13 -25.02 -9.99
C GLU A 16 1.78 -23.87 -9.05
N GLY A 17 2.78 -23.03 -8.81
CA GLY A 17 2.60 -21.75 -8.14
C GLY A 17 1.51 -21.02 -8.90
N ALA A 18 0.35 -20.93 -8.27
CA ALA A 18 -0.73 -20.06 -8.65
C ALA A 18 -0.21 -18.62 -8.66
N TYR A 19 0.37 -18.19 -9.79
CA TYR A 19 0.51 -16.78 -10.10
C TYR A 19 -0.86 -16.26 -10.54
N GLY A 20 -1.82 -16.27 -9.62
CA GLY A 20 -2.77 -15.17 -9.53
C GLY A 20 -2.09 -14.13 -8.65
N PRO A 21 -1.63 -13.02 -9.23
CA PRO A 21 -2.51 -11.87 -9.19
C PRO A 21 -2.42 -11.09 -10.49
N SER A 22 -3.39 -11.27 -11.38
CA SER A 22 -3.81 -10.14 -12.21
C SER A 22 -4.53 -9.14 -11.30
N GLN A 23 -3.78 -8.48 -10.41
CA GLN A 23 -4.18 -7.19 -9.86
C GLN A 23 -3.98 -6.16 -10.97
N HIS A 24 -4.77 -6.34 -12.01
CA HIS A 24 -4.92 -5.38 -13.08
C HIS A 24 -5.77 -4.24 -12.51
N HIS A 25 -5.15 -3.10 -12.31
CA HIS A 25 -5.81 -1.80 -12.39
C HIS A 25 -6.99 -1.59 -11.44
N SER A 26 -6.71 -1.51 -10.15
CA SER A 26 -7.58 -0.75 -9.25
C SER A 26 -6.79 0.51 -8.93
N ASP A 27 -7.15 1.64 -9.53
CA ASP A 27 -6.86 2.92 -8.92
C ASP A 27 -7.36 2.81 -7.48
N HIS A 28 -6.43 2.61 -6.53
CA HIS A 28 -6.81 2.51 -5.13
C HIS A 28 -7.46 3.85 -4.77
N PHE A 29 -8.38 3.86 -3.80
CA PHE A 29 -9.03 5.08 -3.33
C PHE A 29 -8.02 6.24 -3.11
N LEU A 30 -6.80 5.91 -2.65
CA LEU A 30 -5.66 6.84 -2.56
C LEU A 30 -5.24 7.47 -3.90
N ASP A 31 -5.13 6.69 -4.98
CA ASP A 31 -4.78 7.14 -6.33
C ASP A 31 -5.82 8.11 -6.89
N ILE A 32 -7.12 7.77 -6.76
CA ILE A 32 -8.24 8.55 -7.29
C ILE A 32 -8.38 9.87 -6.53
N HIS A 33 -8.26 9.79 -5.20
CA HIS A 33 -8.55 10.89 -4.30
C HIS A 33 -7.31 11.66 -3.86
N LEU A 34 -6.13 11.41 -4.43
CA LEU A 34 -4.89 12.04 -3.99
C LEU A 34 -4.95 13.57 -4.04
N GLY A 35 -5.54 14.13 -5.08
CA GLY A 35 -5.68 15.58 -5.24
C GLY A 35 -6.57 16.21 -4.17
N ASP A 36 -7.63 15.52 -3.77
CA ASP A 36 -8.53 15.99 -2.72
C ASP A 36 -7.96 15.70 -1.33
N LEU A 37 -7.32 14.55 -1.11
CA LEU A 37 -6.57 14.19 0.09
C LEU A 37 -5.51 15.23 0.40
N THR A 38 -4.79 15.69 -0.63
CA THR A 38 -3.79 16.73 -0.54
C THR A 38 -4.35 18.06 -0.01
N ARG A 39 -5.56 18.43 -0.44
CA ARG A 39 -6.22 19.67 0.00
C ARG A 39 -6.90 19.55 1.36
N LEU A 40 -7.33 18.35 1.72
CA LEU A 40 -8.13 18.08 2.91
C LEU A 40 -7.31 17.60 4.10
N ILE A 41 -6.11 17.07 3.86
CA ILE A 41 -5.17 16.69 4.90
C ILE A 41 -4.33 17.91 5.23
N THR A 42 -4.70 18.57 6.32
CA THR A 42 -3.94 19.69 6.88
C THR A 42 -2.80 19.22 7.80
N LEU A 43 -2.84 17.96 8.24
CA LEU A 43 -1.89 17.40 9.21
C LEU A 43 -1.05 16.27 8.59
N VAL A 44 -0.15 16.63 7.68
CA VAL A 44 0.77 15.66 7.05
C VAL A 44 1.92 15.25 7.97
N ALA A 45 2.41 16.15 8.83
CA ALA A 45 3.50 15.86 9.76
C ALA A 45 3.21 14.69 10.73
N PRO A 46 2.07 14.64 11.46
CA PRO A 46 1.77 13.51 12.34
C PRO A 46 1.46 12.24 11.56
N VAL A 47 0.89 12.34 10.36
CA VAL A 47 0.69 11.18 9.47
C VAL A 47 2.06 10.58 9.10
N LEU A 48 3.02 11.39 8.67
CA LEU A 48 4.36 10.90 8.32
C LEU A 48 5.04 10.18 9.49
N ASP A 49 4.89 10.71 10.70
CA ASP A 49 5.48 10.13 11.90
C ASP A 49 4.87 8.75 12.21
N ASP A 50 3.54 8.64 12.08
CA ASP A 50 2.81 7.37 12.25
C ASP A 50 3.21 6.36 11.16
N LEU A 51 3.37 6.80 9.91
CA LEU A 51 3.82 5.95 8.80
C LEU A 51 5.27 5.47 8.96
N LEU A 52 6.15 6.32 9.47
CA LEU A 52 7.52 5.96 9.81
C LEU A 52 7.56 4.95 10.97
N SER A 53 6.74 5.17 12.00
CA SER A 53 6.60 4.24 13.14
C SER A 53 6.09 2.87 12.70
N GLN A 54 5.17 2.84 11.73
CA GLN A 54 4.64 1.61 11.14
C GLN A 54 5.59 0.92 10.15
N ASN A 55 6.80 1.47 9.95
CA ASN A 55 7.81 0.95 9.01
C ASN A 55 7.33 0.91 7.55
N LEU A 56 6.37 1.76 7.20
CA LEU A 56 5.83 1.90 5.84
C LEU A 56 6.69 2.84 5.00
N LEU A 57 7.44 3.72 5.66
CA LEU A 57 8.41 4.62 5.06
C LEU A 57 9.80 4.32 5.61
N SER A 58 10.79 4.32 4.73
CA SER A 58 12.19 4.38 5.15
C SER A 58 12.53 5.77 5.68
N GLN A 59 13.54 5.87 6.54
CA GLN A 59 14.03 7.18 7.02
C GLN A 59 14.39 8.15 5.89
N GLU A 60 14.94 7.62 4.79
CA GLU A 60 15.22 8.40 3.58
C GLU A 60 13.94 8.96 2.94
N GLN A 61 12.90 8.13 2.80
CA GLN A 61 11.61 8.54 2.24
C GLN A 61 10.93 9.57 3.14
N TYR A 62 10.91 9.33 4.45
CA TYR A 62 10.40 10.30 5.43
C TYR A 62 11.12 11.64 5.31
N HIS A 63 12.45 11.64 5.23
CA HIS A 63 13.23 12.87 5.12
C HIS A 63 12.98 13.57 3.79
N ASN A 64 12.89 12.82 2.68
CA ASN A 64 12.62 13.37 1.36
C ASN A 64 11.25 14.03 1.31
N VAL A 65 10.22 13.34 1.81
CA VAL A 65 8.87 13.89 1.92
C VAL A 65 8.87 15.11 2.86
N ARG A 66 9.46 15.03 4.06
CA ARG A 66 9.50 16.16 5.01
C ARG A 66 10.27 17.38 4.51
N LYS A 67 11.20 17.20 3.57
CA LYS A 67 11.97 18.28 2.94
C LYS A 67 11.12 19.12 1.98
N GLU A 68 10.01 18.59 1.49
CA GLU A 68 9.09 19.32 0.63
C GLU A 68 8.46 20.52 1.37
N LYS A 69 8.31 21.63 0.66
CA LYS A 69 7.90 22.92 1.24
C LYS A 69 6.41 23.00 1.48
N THR A 70 5.62 22.36 0.62
CA THR A 70 4.17 22.42 0.68
C THR A 70 3.60 21.07 1.09
N THR A 71 2.48 21.11 1.84
CA THR A 71 1.71 19.93 2.22
C THR A 71 1.29 19.09 1.00
N GLU A 72 1.10 19.76 -0.15
CA GLU A 72 0.76 19.10 -1.42
C GLU A 72 1.90 18.29 -2.01
N GLU A 73 3.10 18.86 -2.09
CA GLU A 73 4.30 18.15 -2.53
C GLU A 73 4.63 16.99 -1.59
N GLN A 74 4.45 17.18 -0.28
CA GLN A 74 4.64 16.13 0.72
C GLN A 74 3.73 14.93 0.45
N MET A 75 2.43 15.17 0.24
CA MET A 75 1.47 14.09 -0.06
C MET A 75 1.77 13.39 -1.38
N ARG A 76 2.26 14.13 -2.38
CA ARG A 76 2.65 13.56 -3.67
C ARG A 76 3.88 12.66 -3.56
N ALA A 77 4.92 13.11 -2.85
CA ALA A 77 6.12 12.32 -2.61
C ALA A 77 5.83 11.09 -1.73
N LEU A 78 4.94 11.25 -0.74
CA LEU A 78 4.46 10.16 0.09
C LEU A 78 3.75 9.11 -0.76
N TYR A 79 2.87 9.54 -1.65
CA TYR A 79 2.16 8.65 -2.57
C TYR A 79 3.12 7.89 -3.48
N ASP A 80 4.18 8.51 -4.01
CA ASP A 80 5.17 7.80 -4.84
C ASP A 80 5.85 6.67 -4.05
N CYS A 81 6.10 6.88 -2.75
CA CYS A 81 6.58 5.82 -1.86
C CYS A 81 5.53 4.71 -1.71
N ILE A 82 4.26 5.08 -1.46
CA ILE A 82 3.15 4.15 -1.23
C ILE A 82 2.73 3.39 -2.49
N ARG A 83 2.92 3.98 -3.68
CA ARG A 83 2.62 3.33 -4.96
C ARG A 83 3.44 2.06 -5.13
N SER A 84 4.65 2.04 -4.58
CA SER A 84 5.53 0.87 -4.56
C SER A 84 5.18 -0.16 -3.47
N LEU A 85 4.31 0.19 -2.52
CA LEU A 85 3.89 -0.67 -1.41
C LEU A 85 2.73 -1.62 -1.82
N GLY A 86 2.65 -2.77 -1.14
CA GLY A 86 1.58 -3.74 -1.35
C GLY A 86 0.22 -3.27 -0.81
N CYS A 87 -0.87 -3.92 -1.23
CA CYS A 87 -2.24 -3.58 -0.81
C CYS A 87 -2.38 -3.47 0.73
N ALA A 88 -1.81 -4.41 1.48
CA ALA A 88 -1.88 -4.43 2.95
C ALA A 88 -1.21 -3.21 3.61
N ASP A 89 -0.19 -2.66 2.97
CA ASP A 89 0.51 -1.47 3.47
C ASP A 89 -0.25 -0.20 3.09
N LYS A 90 -0.86 -0.15 1.89
CA LYS A 90 -1.79 0.93 1.50
C LYS A 90 -2.96 1.06 2.48
N ASP A 91 -3.52 -0.05 2.95
CA ASP A 91 -4.57 -0.06 3.98
C ASP A 91 -4.13 0.59 5.29
N LYS A 92 -2.90 0.30 5.73
CA LYS A 92 -2.34 0.91 6.94
C LYS A 92 -2.15 2.42 6.76
N VAL A 93 -1.72 2.85 5.57
CA VAL A 93 -1.61 4.28 5.24
C VAL A 93 -2.97 4.95 5.33
N ILE A 94 -4.01 4.40 4.66
CA ILE A 94 -5.38 4.94 4.71
C ILE A 94 -5.86 5.06 6.16
N ARG A 95 -5.58 4.03 6.98
CA ARG A 95 -5.94 4.04 8.40
C ARG A 95 -5.23 5.15 9.18
N ALA A 96 -3.94 5.38 8.95
CA ALA A 96 -3.19 6.47 9.57
C ALA A 96 -3.73 7.83 9.14
N LEU A 97 -3.97 8.02 7.84
CA LEU A 97 -4.56 9.24 7.28
C LEU A 97 -5.92 9.53 7.90
N ARG A 98 -6.80 8.52 8.02
CA ARG A 98 -8.14 8.65 8.62
C ARG A 98 -8.06 8.96 10.12
N ARG A 99 -7.10 8.38 10.84
CA ARG A 99 -6.89 8.64 12.27
C ARG A 99 -6.53 10.10 12.55
N HIS A 100 -5.65 10.68 11.74
CA HIS A 100 -5.18 12.06 11.94
C HIS A 100 -6.07 13.10 11.26
N ASN A 101 -6.93 12.70 10.33
CA ASN A 101 -7.81 13.61 9.60
C ASN A 101 -9.28 13.12 9.61
N PRO A 102 -9.88 12.80 10.77
CA PRO A 102 -11.21 12.18 10.82
C PRO A 102 -12.31 13.08 10.24
N SER A 103 -12.11 14.40 10.25
CA SER A 103 -13.08 15.40 9.77
C SER A 103 -13.02 15.64 8.26
N SER A 104 -12.11 15.00 7.54
CA SER A 104 -12.01 15.18 6.09
C SER A 104 -13.19 14.50 5.42
N ARG A 105 -14.01 15.28 4.73
CA ARG A 105 -15.22 14.81 4.01
C ARG A 105 -14.94 13.73 2.96
N ILE A 106 -13.67 13.54 2.59
CA ILE A 106 -13.23 12.47 1.69
C ILE A 106 -13.50 11.07 2.25
N TRP A 107 -13.53 10.88 3.56
CA TRP A 107 -13.81 9.57 4.15
C TRP A 107 -15.28 9.15 4.00
N GLU A 108 -16.17 10.07 3.65
CA GLU A 108 -17.57 9.79 3.34
C GLU A 108 -17.71 9.09 1.98
N LEU A 109 -16.73 9.23 1.07
CA LEU A 109 -16.73 8.64 -0.27
C LEU A 109 -16.30 7.17 -0.31
N ASP A 110 -15.54 6.70 0.69
CA ASP A 110 -15.12 5.29 0.83
C ASP A 110 -16.30 4.39 1.30
N SER A 111 -17.40 4.98 1.76
CA SER A 111 -18.56 4.29 2.33
C SER A 111 -19.74 4.13 1.36
N LEU A 112 -19.57 4.38 0.06
CA LEU A 112 -20.59 4.24 -0.99
C LEU A 112 -20.36 3.01 -1.88
#